data_AF-A0A2V4AVK1-F1
#
_entry.id   AF-A0A2V4AVK1-F1
#
_cell.length_a   1.000
_cell.length_b   1.000
_cell.length_c   1.000
_cell.angle_alpha   90.00
_cell.angle_beta   90.00
_cell.angle_gamma   90.00
#
_symmetry.space_group_name_H-M   'P 1'
#
loop_
_entity.id
_entity.type
_entity.pdbx_description
1 polymer ?
#
loop_
_entity_poly.entity_id
_entity_poly.type
_entity_poly.pdbx_seq_one_letter_code
_entity_poly.pdbx_strand_id
1 'polypeptide(L)'
;MNELREWTSTLCADLGLDADQLAYGLILSMARDVGRTVAKPAAPITVYLVGMAVARGLSPMEAAQRVGALTQNWPRIDWRD
;
A
#
# COMPACT_ATOMS: atom_id res chain seq x y z
N MET A 1 22.48 -3.66 6.02
CA MET A 1 21.20 -3.79 5.30
C MET A 1 20.14 -2.99 6.04
N ASN A 2 19.13 -2.42 5.36
CA ASN A 2 18.01 -1.74 6.01
C ASN A 2 17.15 -2.79 6.75
N GLU A 3 16.88 -2.61 8.04
CA GLU A 3 16.07 -3.52 8.88
C GLU A 3 14.74 -3.89 8.20
N LEU A 4 14.09 -2.95 7.51
CA LEU A 4 12.86 -3.21 6.76
C LEU A 4 13.06 -4.21 5.62
N ARG A 5 14.17 -4.12 4.88
CA ARG A 5 14.46 -5.04 3.77
C ARG A 5 14.77 -6.43 4.29
N GLU A 6 15.53 -6.52 5.38
CA GLU A 6 15.84 -7.80 6.03
C GLU A 6 14.58 -8.46 6.57
N TRP A 7 13.77 -7.73 7.34
CA TRP A 7 12.48 -8.21 7.84
C TRP A 7 11.59 -8.74 6.72
N THR A 8 11.44 -7.96 5.65
CA THR A 8 10.53 -8.32 4.56
C THR A 8 11.07 -9.50 3.75
N SER A 9 12.39 -9.60 3.55
CA SER A 9 13.03 -10.77 2.94
C SER A 9 12.79 -12.04 3.76
N THR A 10 12.97 -11.98 5.08
CA THR A 10 12.70 -13.11 5.99
C THR A 10 11.23 -13.52 5.94
N LEU A 11 10.31 -12.56 5.96
CA LEU A 11 8.87 -12.83 5.89
C LEU A 11 8.47 -13.44 4.54
N CYS A 12 9.05 -12.98 3.44
CA CYS A 12 8.85 -13.58 2.13
C CYS A 12 9.31 -15.03 2.09
N ALA A 13 10.49 -15.33 2.64
CA ALA A 13 11.00 -16.69 2.72
C ALA A 13 10.07 -17.61 3.54
N ASP A 14 9.56 -17.13 4.68
CA ASP A 14 8.64 -17.88 5.55
C ASP A 14 7.28 -18.14 4.88
N LEU A 15 6.77 -17.18 4.11
CA LEU A 15 5.48 -17.27 3.43
C LEU A 15 5.56 -17.87 2.01
N GLY A 16 6.74 -18.26 1.54
CA GLY A 16 6.95 -18.79 0.18
C GLY A 16 6.70 -17.75 -0.92
N LEU A 17 7.01 -16.48 -0.65
CA LEU A 17 6.87 -15.36 -1.58
C LEU A 17 8.23 -14.95 -2.16
N ASP A 18 8.21 -14.44 -3.39
CA ASP A 18 9.39 -13.84 -4.03
C ASP A 18 9.57 -12.39 -3.58
N ALA A 19 10.66 -12.13 -2.85
CA ALA A 19 10.98 -10.81 -2.33
C ALA A 19 11.32 -9.79 -3.43
N ASP A 20 11.76 -10.24 -4.62
CA ASP A 20 12.10 -9.35 -5.74
C ASP A 20 10.85 -8.77 -6.43
N GLN A 21 9.69 -9.39 -6.22
CA GLN A 21 8.40 -8.90 -6.72
C GLN A 21 7.82 -7.75 -5.88
N LEU A 22 8.41 -7.46 -4.72
CA LEU A 22 7.94 -6.37 -3.86
C LEU A 22 8.33 -5.01 -4.42
N ALA A 23 7.33 -4.29 -4.91
CA ALA A 23 7.46 -2.88 -5.27
C ALA A 23 7.48 -1.97 -4.02
N TYR A 24 8.51 -2.07 -3.17
CA TYR A 24 8.63 -1.34 -1.89
C TYR A 24 8.29 0.15 -2.00
N GLY A 25 8.87 0.83 -3.01
CA GLY A 25 8.67 2.26 -3.21
C GLY A 25 7.20 2.60 -3.43
N LEU A 26 6.51 1.81 -4.27
CA LEU A 26 5.10 1.97 -4.59
C LEU A 26 4.20 1.70 -3.37
N ILE A 27 4.47 0.62 -2.64
CA ILE A 27 3.68 0.22 -1.47
C ILE A 27 3.79 1.30 -0.38
N LEU A 28 5.01 1.73 -0.07
CA LEU A 28 5.27 2.69 1.01
C LEU A 28 4.79 4.11 0.66
N SER A 29 4.91 4.54 -0.60
CA SER A 29 4.37 5.85 -1.03
C SER A 29 2.85 5.85 -0.97
N MET A 30 2.20 4.83 -1.55
CA MET A 30 0.75 4.69 -1.55
C MET A 30 0.19 4.66 -0.12
N ALA A 31 0.75 3.83 0.76
CA ALA A 31 0.32 3.75 2.15
C ALA A 31 0.46 5.09 2.88
N ARG A 32 1.57 5.80 2.65
CA ARG A 32 1.81 7.13 3.23
C ARG A 32 0.77 8.13 2.75
N ASP A 33 0.50 8.19 1.45
CA ASP A 33 -0.41 9.18 0.87
C ASP A 33 -1.85 8.97 1.34
N VAL A 34 -2.29 7.72 1.40
CA VAL A 34 -3.59 7.34 1.96
C VAL A 34 -3.66 7.70 3.45
N GLY A 35 -2.62 7.36 4.22
CA GLY A 35 -2.58 7.64 5.65
C GLY A 35 -2.63 9.13 5.99
N ARG A 36 -2.08 9.98 5.11
CA ARG A 36 -2.11 11.45 5.24
C ARG A 36 -3.43 12.06 4.79
N THR A 37 -4.10 11.48 3.80
CA THR A 37 -5.28 12.08 3.16
C THR A 37 -6.59 11.60 3.77
N VAL A 38 -6.68 10.30 4.09
CA VAL A 38 -7.91 9.67 4.60
C VAL A 38 -7.87 9.64 6.13
N ALA A 39 -7.00 8.80 6.69
CA ALA A 39 -6.71 8.71 8.12
C ALA A 39 -5.55 7.72 8.34
N LYS A 40 -4.82 7.83 9.46
CA LYS A 40 -3.73 6.89 9.78
C LYS A 40 -4.12 5.40 9.66
N PRO A 41 -5.29 4.94 10.15
CA PRO A 41 -5.70 3.53 10.01
C PRO A 41 -5.99 3.09 8.57
N ALA A 42 -6.27 4.02 7.65
CA ALA A 42 -6.59 3.69 6.27
C ALA A 42 -5.39 3.13 5.49
N ALA A 43 -4.17 3.50 5.89
CA ALA A 43 -2.94 3.03 5.24
C ALA A 43 -2.78 1.49 5.25
N PRO A 44 -2.73 0.81 6.42
CA PRO A 44 -2.59 -0.65 6.45
C PRO A 44 -3.78 -1.38 5.82
N ILE A 45 -5.01 -0.88 5.98
CA ILE A 45 -6.21 -1.46 5.35
C ILE A 45 -6.07 -1.41 3.82
N THR A 46 -5.64 -0.28 3.27
CA THR A 46 -5.49 -0.12 1.83
C THR A 46 -4.42 -1.04 1.26
N VAL A 47 -3.27 -1.19 1.94
CA VAL A 47 -2.22 -2.14 1.51
C VAL A 47 -2.74 -3.56 1.45
N TYR A 48 -3.53 -4.00 2.45
CA TYR A 48 -4.14 -5.32 2.46
C TYR A 48 -5.13 -5.53 1.31
N LEU A 49 -6.03 -4.55 1.07
CA LEU A 49 -7.00 -4.61 -0.03
C LEU A 49 -6.32 -4.61 -1.41
N VAL A 50 -5.26 -3.82 -1.58
CA VAL A 50 -4.47 -3.79 -2.82
C VAL A 50 -3.79 -5.14 -3.05
N GLY A 51 -3.18 -5.73 -2.01
CA GLY A 51 -2.60 -7.08 -2.11
C GLY A 51 -3.63 -8.11 -2.54
N MET A 52 -4.85 -8.05 -1.99
CA MET A 52 -5.98 -8.89 -2.39
C MET A 52 -6.45 -8.67 -3.84
N ALA A 53 -6.39 -7.45 -4.35
CA ALA A 53 -6.72 -7.16 -5.75
C ALA A 53 -5.63 -7.66 -6.70
N VAL A 54 -4.35 -7.52 -6.31
CA VAL A 54 -3.21 -8.04 -7.07
C VAL A 54 -3.25 -9.55 -7.16
N ALA A 55 -3.56 -10.24 -6.06
CA ALA A 55 -3.77 -11.70 -6.05
C ALA A 55 -4.92 -12.16 -6.97
N ARG A 56 -5.84 -11.26 -7.34
CA ARG A 56 -6.93 -11.52 -8.29
C ARG A 56 -6.61 -11.11 -9.74
N GLY A 57 -5.35 -10.77 -10.03
CA GLY A 57 -4.86 -10.46 -11.37
C GLY A 57 -4.74 -8.98 -11.71
N LEU A 58 -5.01 -8.07 -10.77
CA LEU A 58 -4.77 -6.64 -11.00
C LEU A 58 -3.27 -6.35 -10.94
N SER A 59 -2.72 -5.52 -11.83
CA SER A 59 -1.32 -5.13 -11.70
C SER A 59 -1.10 -4.22 -10.47
N PRO A 60 0.04 -4.29 -9.77
CA PRO A 60 0.34 -3.38 -8.66
C PRO A 60 0.26 -1.90 -9.05
N MET A 61 0.71 -1.55 -10.25
CA MET A 61 0.66 -0.19 -10.79
C MET A 61 -0.79 0.28 -10.96
N GLU A 62 -1.64 -0.54 -11.58
CA GLU A 62 -3.05 -0.20 -11.79
C GLU A 62 -3.81 -0.09 -10.47
N ALA A 63 -3.55 -0.99 -9.51
CA ALA A 63 -4.12 -0.91 -8.18
C ALA A 63 -3.76 0.41 -7.48
N ALA A 64 -2.48 0.78 -7.52
CA ALA A 64 -1.99 2.04 -6.94
C ALA A 64 -2.58 3.27 -7.65
N GLN A 65 -2.75 3.24 -8.97
CA GLN A 65 -3.39 4.32 -9.73
C GLN A 65 -4.86 4.52 -9.31
N ARG A 66 -5.63 3.42 -9.16
CA ARG A 66 -7.02 3.49 -8.69
C ARG A 66 -7.11 4.05 -7.27
N VAL A 67 -6.22 3.61 -6.37
CA VAL A 67 -6.12 4.18 -5.01
C VAL A 67 -5.76 5.66 -5.04
N GLY A 68 -4.81 6.05 -5.89
CA GLY A 68 -4.40 7.45 -6.06
C GLY A 68 -5.57 8.32 -6.52
N ALA A 69 -6.33 7.88 -7.53
CA ALA A 69 -7.52 8.59 -8.02
C ALA A 69 -8.62 8.72 -6.95
N LEU A 70 -8.85 7.67 -6.15
CA LEU A 70 -9.78 7.73 -5.01
C LEU A 70 -9.30 8.71 -3.93
N THR A 71 -8.00 8.69 -3.63
CA THR A 71 -7.38 9.55 -2.62
C THR A 71 -7.44 11.03 -3.02
N GLN A 72 -7.21 11.34 -4.30
CA GLN A 72 -7.31 12.70 -4.84
C GLN A 72 -8.71 13.31 -4.71
N ASN A 73 -9.75 12.48 -4.85
CA ASN A 73 -11.15 12.91 -4.76
C ASN A 73 -11.75 12.68 -3.37
N TRP A 74 -10.93 12.31 -2.38
CA TRP A 74 -11.42 12.02 -1.04
C TRP A 74 -11.86 13.31 -0.35
N PRO A 75 -13.10 13.39 0.17
CA PRO A 75 -13.57 14.59 0.84
C PRO A 75 -12.71 14.86 2.06
N ARG A 76 -12.06 16.04 2.07
CA ARG A 76 -11.42 16.55 3.28
C ARG A 76 -12.51 17.04 4.19
N ILE A 77 -12.81 16.27 5.24
CA ILE A 77 -13.59 16.79 6.36
C ILE A 77 -12.68 17.81 7.04
N ASP A 78 -12.96 19.09 6.85
CA ASP A 78 -12.42 20.12 7.74
C ASP A 78 -13.22 20.02 9.04
N TRP A 79 -12.58 19.62 10.12
CA TRP A 79 -13.22 19.53 11.45
C TRP A 79 -13.62 20.92 12.01
N ARG A 80 -13.38 21.99 11.24
CA ARG A 80 -13.77 23.37 11.56
C ARG A 80 -15.15 23.77 11.02
N ASP A 81 -15.83 22.90 10.28
CA ASP A 81 -17.24 23.05 9.92
C ASP A 81 -18.17 22.38 10.94
#